data_AF-A0A9J6AUQ6-F1
#
_entry.id   AF-A0A9J6AUQ6-F1
#
_cell.length_a   1.000
_cell.length_b   1.000
_cell.length_c   1.000
_cell.angle_alpha   90.00
_cell.angle_beta   90.00
_cell.angle_gamma   90.00
#
_symmetry.space_group_name_H-M   'P 1'
#
loop_
_entity.id
_entity.type
_entity.pdbx_description
1 polymer ?
#
loop_
_entity_poly.entity_id
_entity_poly.type
_entity_poly.pdbx_seq_one_letter_code
_entity_poly.pdbx_strand_id
1 'polypeptide(L)'
;MRCLHIDAFIILSLEDAASLSVTILKKRVRSRIFLGCDNHPLSRQELMDLVNKSGKFEKKFEGFTGTSGPLGKQLNNSKTRAELGWESKYPSFAQFLGVSD
;
A
#
# COMPACT_ATOMS: atom_id res chain seq x y z
N MET A 1 -23.10 -1.64 14.51
CA MET A 1 -22.06 -1.84 13.47
C MET A 1 -20.76 -1.20 13.94
N ARG A 2 -19.62 -1.90 13.85
CA ARG A 2 -18.28 -1.35 14.15
C ARG A 2 -17.67 -0.88 12.83
N CYS A 3 -17.78 0.40 12.52
CA CYS A 3 -17.13 0.95 11.33
C CYS A 3 -15.67 1.23 11.68
N LEU A 4 -14.73 0.49 11.05
CA LEU A 4 -13.34 0.94 10.98
C LEU A 4 -13.28 2.01 9.90
N HIS A 5 -12.83 3.21 10.26
CA HIS A 5 -12.53 4.26 9.30
C HIS A 5 -11.06 4.10 8.88
N ILE A 6 -10.83 3.65 7.65
CA ILE A 6 -9.50 3.50 7.05
C ILE A 6 -9.45 4.46 5.87
N ASP A 7 -8.72 5.57 6.01
CA ASP A 7 -8.89 6.73 5.13
C ASP A 7 -7.97 6.78 3.91
N ALA A 8 -7.00 5.87 3.76
CA ALA A 8 -6.28 5.72 2.50
C ALA A 8 -5.40 4.47 2.46
N PHE A 9 -5.58 3.62 1.44
CA PHE A 9 -4.58 2.67 0.95
C PHE A 9 -4.07 3.21 -0.40
N ILE A 10 -2.78 3.55 -0.53
CA ILE A 10 -2.22 3.93 -1.84
C ILE A 10 -1.63 2.71 -2.52
N ILE A 11 -0.77 1.97 -1.82
CA ILE A 11 -0.36 0.62 -2.19
C ILE A 11 -0.33 -0.20 -0.91
N LEU A 12 -1.29 -1.12 -0.78
CA LEU A 12 -1.27 -2.15 0.25
C LEU A 12 -1.96 -3.40 -0.30
N SER A 13 -1.38 -4.56 -0.04
CA SER A 13 -2.04 -5.82 -0.39
C SER A 13 -3.34 -5.99 0.40
N LEU A 14 -4.34 -6.67 -0.16
CA LEU A 14 -5.58 -6.98 0.55
C LEU A 14 -5.32 -7.83 1.81
N GLU A 15 -4.30 -8.70 1.76
CA GLU A 15 -3.86 -9.50 2.90
C GLU A 15 -3.36 -8.60 4.04
N ASP A 16 -2.57 -7.59 3.72
CA ASP A 16 -2.06 -6.63 4.70
C ASP A 16 -3.17 -5.71 5.22
N ALA A 17 -4.11 -5.29 4.37
CA ALA A 17 -5.28 -4.54 4.83
C ALA A 17 -6.12 -5.34 5.84
N ALA A 18 -6.29 -6.63 5.59
CA ALA A 18 -6.99 -7.54 6.51
C ALA A 18 -6.20 -7.74 7.82
N SER A 19 -4.88 -7.95 7.73
CA SER A 19 -4.02 -8.16 8.90
C SER A 19 -3.97 -6.91 9.80
N LEU A 20 -3.93 -5.71 9.21
CA LEU A 20 -4.02 -4.44 9.92
C LEU A 20 -5.37 -4.31 10.64
N SER A 21 -6.47 -4.60 9.94
CA SER A 21 -7.82 -4.56 10.51
C SER A 21 -7.96 -5.50 11.72
N VAL A 22 -7.47 -6.74 11.59
CA VAL A 22 -7.44 -7.71 12.69
C VAL A 22 -6.61 -7.20 13.86
N THR A 23 -5.46 -6.58 13.59
CA THR A 23 -4.58 -6.01 14.63
C THR A 23 -5.27 -4.89 15.40
N ILE A 24 -5.94 -3.96 14.71
CA ILE A 24 -6.74 -2.89 15.32
C ILE A 24 -7.86 -3.47 16.20
N LEU A 25 -8.59 -4.46 15.68
CA LEU A 25 -9.66 -5.13 16.42
C LEU A 25 -9.16 -5.83 17.69
N LYS A 26 -8.00 -6.50 17.62
CA LYS A 26 -7.37 -7.16 18.77
C LYS A 26 -6.90 -6.16 19.83
N LYS A 27 -6.34 -5.01 19.42
CA LYS A 27 -5.91 -3.93 20.33
C LYS A 27 -7.07 -3.18 20.97
N ARG A 28 -8.29 -3.31 20.42
CA ARG A 28 -9.54 -2.68 20.93
C ARG A 28 -9.47 -1.16 21.07
N VAL A 29 -8.60 -0.51 20.30
CA VAL A 29 -8.48 0.95 20.24
C VAL A 29 -9.72 1.56 19.58
N ARG A 30 -10.14 2.74 20.05
CA ARG A 30 -11.36 3.43 19.61
C ARG A 30 -11.04 4.87 19.24
N SER A 31 -11.80 5.44 18.30
CA SER A 31 -11.70 6.85 17.90
C SER A 31 -10.27 7.24 17.47
N ARG A 32 -9.61 6.35 16.73
CA ARG A 32 -8.28 6.55 16.15
C ARG A 32 -8.34 6.34 14.64
N ILE A 33 -7.47 7.05 13.93
CA ILE A 33 -7.25 6.89 12.50
C ILE A 33 -5.90 6.18 12.34
N PHE A 34 -5.89 5.11 11.55
CA PHE A 34 -4.69 4.35 11.21
C PHE A 34 -4.49 4.36 9.70
N LEU A 35 -3.26 4.62 9.27
CA LEU A 35 -2.86 4.56 7.87
C LEU A 35 -2.10 3.26 7.61
N GLY A 36 -2.45 2.56 6.53
CA GLY A 36 -1.79 1.35 6.07
C GLY A 36 -1.18 1.56 4.68
N CYS A 37 0.11 1.30 4.55
CA CYS A 37 0.87 1.34 3.30
C CYS A 37 2.13 0.46 3.43
N ASP A 38 2.74 0.10 2.30
CA ASP A 38 3.98 -0.69 2.25
C ASP A 38 5.27 0.12 2.53
N ASN A 39 5.18 1.43 2.81
CA ASN A 39 6.32 2.33 3.04
C ASN A 39 7.33 2.47 1.88
N HIS A 40 6.99 2.03 0.68
CA HIS A 40 7.81 2.22 -0.52
C HIS A 40 7.04 3.10 -1.52
N PRO A 41 7.18 4.43 -1.43
CA PRO A 41 6.55 5.35 -2.37
C PRO A 41 7.03 5.04 -3.80
N LEU A 42 6.08 4.92 -4.71
CA LEU A 42 6.35 4.74 -6.13
C LEU A 42 5.64 5.81 -6.94
N SER A 43 6.31 6.31 -7.97
CA SER A 43 5.65 7.03 -9.03
C SER A 43 4.76 6.07 -9.84
N ARG A 44 3.83 6.65 -10.61
CA ARG A 44 2.98 5.87 -11.52
C ARG A 44 3.80 5.10 -12.55
N GLN A 45 4.90 5.70 -13.03
CA GLN A 45 5.77 5.07 -14.02
C GLN A 45 6.53 3.88 -13.42
N GLU A 46 7.19 4.06 -12.28
CA GLU A 46 7.91 2.97 -11.60
C GLU A 46 6.98 1.79 -11.26
N LEU A 47 5.74 2.06 -10.86
CA LEU A 47 4.74 1.00 -10.63
C LEU A 47 4.50 0.18 -11.90
N MET A 48 4.29 0.84 -13.05
CA MET A 48 4.05 0.12 -14.30
C MET A 48 5.30 -0.58 -14.83
N ASP A 49 6.48 -0.03 -14.56
CA ASP A 49 7.76 -0.66 -14.90
C ASP A 49 7.95 -1.96 -14.11
N LEU A 50 7.62 -1.96 -12.80
CA LEU A 50 7.60 -3.18 -11.97
C LEU A 50 6.57 -4.20 -12.45
N VAL A 51 5.36 -3.75 -12.83
CA VAL A 51 4.33 -4.63 -13.43
C VAL A 51 4.86 -5.28 -14.72
N ASN A 52 5.46 -4.49 -15.62
CA ASN A 52 6.04 -4.99 -16.86
C ASN A 52 7.20 -5.96 -16.62
N LYS A 53 8.07 -5.66 -15.64
CA LYS A 53 9.21 -6.50 -15.20
C LYS A 53 8.74 -7.84 -14.63
N SER A 54 7.60 -7.87 -13.94
CA SER A 54 7.07 -9.09 -13.30
C SER A 54 6.67 -10.19 -14.27
N GLY A 55 6.37 -9.86 -15.53
CA GLY A 55 5.92 -10.83 -16.53
C GLY A 55 4.56 -11.49 -16.22
N LYS A 56 3.87 -11.08 -15.15
CA LYS A 56 2.57 -11.66 -14.73
C LYS A 56 1.42 -11.34 -15.68
N PHE A 57 1.60 -10.37 -16.57
CA PHE A 57 0.58 -9.87 -17.49
C PHE A 57 1.10 -9.92 -18.92
N GLU A 58 0.29 -10.46 -19.82
CA GLU A 58 0.63 -10.59 -21.25
C GLU A 58 0.73 -9.23 -21.95
N LYS A 59 -0.23 -8.34 -21.68
CA LYS A 59 -0.23 -6.99 -22.23
C LYS A 59 0.80 -6.11 -21.54
N LYS A 60 1.66 -5.46 -22.32
CA LYS A 60 2.61 -4.47 -21.82
C LYS A 60 1.96 -3.11 -21.68
N PHE A 61 2.40 -2.37 -20.66
CA PHE A 61 2.02 -0.97 -20.51
C PHE A 61 2.62 -0.12 -21.63
N GLU A 62 1.76 0.59 -22.36
CA GLU A 62 2.14 1.41 -23.53
C GLU A 62 2.43 2.88 -23.17
N GLY A 63 2.02 3.32 -21.98
CA GLY A 63 2.22 4.70 -21.51
C GLY A 63 0.97 5.32 -20.90
N PHE A 64 1.16 6.39 -20.13
CA PHE A 64 0.06 7.20 -19.62
C PHE A 64 -0.43 8.19 -20.68
N THR A 65 -1.73 8.49 -20.69
CA THR A 65 -2.32 9.50 -21.58
C THR A 65 -2.03 10.94 -21.15
N GLY A 66 -1.38 11.16 -20.01
CA GLY A 66 -1.02 12.49 -19.51
C GLY A 66 0.00 12.45 -18.36
N THR A 67 1.00 13.35 -18.44
CA THR A 67 2.13 13.43 -17.49
C THR A 67 2.17 14.72 -16.68
N SER A 68 1.42 15.75 -17.07
CA SER A 68 1.43 17.10 -16.47
C SER A 68 0.38 17.31 -15.36
N GLY A 69 -0.09 16.23 -14.74
CA GLY A 69 -1.07 16.29 -13.64
C GLY A 69 -0.42 16.69 -12.30
N PRO A 70 -1.24 17.00 -11.27
CA PRO A 70 -0.73 17.28 -9.93
C PRO A 70 0.00 16.05 -9.35
N LEU A 71 0.98 16.31 -8.48
CA LEU A 71 1.69 15.25 -7.76
C LEU A 71 0.72 14.43 -6.91
N GLY A 72 0.98 13.12 -6.84
CA GLY A 72 0.25 12.20 -5.98
C GLY A 72 0.48 12.47 -4.49
N LYS A 73 -0.22 11.72 -3.65
CA LYS A 73 -0.02 11.76 -2.19
C LYS A 73 1.00 10.71 -1.79
N GLN A 74 1.89 11.07 -0.88
CA GLN A 74 2.74 10.12 -0.16
C GLN A 74 2.14 9.94 1.24
N LEU A 75 2.04 8.69 1.70
CA LEU A 75 1.52 8.37 3.03
C LEU A 75 2.65 7.93 3.96
N ASN A 76 2.47 8.21 5.25
CA ASN A 76 3.37 7.81 6.31
C ASN A 76 2.59 6.98 7.34
N ASN A 77 3.00 5.73 7.55
CA ASN A 77 2.39 4.84 8.54
C ASN A 77 3.17 4.69 9.85
N SER A 78 4.23 5.47 10.08
CA SER A 78 5.13 5.32 11.25
C SER A 78 4.36 5.31 12.57
N LYS A 79 3.34 6.17 12.70
CA LYS A 79 2.45 6.22 13.85
C LYS A 79 1.64 4.93 14.03
N THR A 80 1.07 4.39 12.95
CA THR A 80 0.36 3.11 12.98
C THR A 80 1.27 1.98 13.47
N ARG A 81 2.50 1.92 12.96
CA ARG A 81 3.48 0.88 13.36
C ARG A 81 3.87 1.03 14.82
N ALA A 82 4.16 2.24 15.28
CA ALA A 82 4.54 2.50 16.67
C ALA A 82 3.40 2.15 17.65
N GLU A 83 2.15 2.48 17.33
CA GLU A 83 1.01 2.24 18.21
C GLU A 83 0.55 0.78 18.20
N LEU A 84 0.51 0.15 17.02
CA LEU A 84 -0.05 -1.19 16.86
C LEU A 84 1.00 -2.31 16.95
N GLY A 85 2.27 -1.99 16.70
CA GLY A 85 3.32 -2.99 16.46
C GLY A 85 3.09 -3.78 15.17
N TRP A 86 2.41 -3.17 14.20
CA TRP A 86 2.03 -3.82 12.94
C TRP A 86 2.99 -3.45 11.81
N GLU A 87 3.33 -4.43 10.98
CA GLU A 87 4.07 -4.28 9.71
C GLU A 87 3.38 -5.09 8.61
N SER A 88 3.55 -4.65 7.36
CA SER A 88 3.08 -5.39 6.19
C SER A 88 3.92 -6.65 5.99
N LYS A 89 3.27 -7.71 5.53
CA LYS A 89 3.91 -8.94 5.09
C LYS A 89 4.82 -8.70 3.89
N TYR A 90 4.37 -7.85 2.97
CA TYR A 90 5.16 -7.41 1.82
C TYR A 90 5.68 -6.00 2.11
N PRO A 91 6.99 -5.81 2.28
CA PRO A 91 7.56 -4.51 2.57
C PRO A 91 7.59 -3.61 1.33
N SER A 92 7.39 -4.12 0.11
CA SER A 92 7.27 -3.29 -1.10
C SER A 92 6.39 -3.94 -2.16
N PHE A 93 5.86 -3.15 -3.08
CA PHE A 93 5.14 -3.65 -4.25
C PHE A 93 5.98 -4.59 -5.14
N ALA A 94 7.28 -4.33 -5.27
CA ALA A 94 8.20 -5.20 -6.00
C ALA A 94 8.29 -6.60 -5.38
N GLN A 95 8.43 -6.68 -4.05
CA GLN A 95 8.42 -7.95 -3.33
C GLN A 95 7.07 -8.67 -3.43
N PHE A 96 5.96 -7.93 -3.40
CA PHE A 96 4.64 -8.50 -3.67
C PHE A 96 4.55 -9.12 -5.09
N LEU A 97 5.14 -8.46 -6.08
CA LEU A 97 5.21 -8.98 -7.44
C LEU A 97 6.23 -10.12 -7.60
N GLY A 98 7.13 -10.33 -6.63
CA GLY A 98 8.19 -11.33 -6.71
C GLY A 98 9.34 -10.91 -7.64
N VAL A 99 9.53 -9.60 -7.82
CA VAL A 99 10.66 -9.03 -8.55
C VAL A 99 11.65 -8.40 -7.57
N SER A 100 12.94 -8.54 -7.82
CA SER A 100 13.96 -7.77 -7.10
C SER A 100 13.82 -6.30 -7.46
N ASP A 101 14.05 -5.40 -6.50
CA ASP A 101 14.15 -3.96 -6.74
C ASP A 101 15.23 -3.68 -7.81
#